data_AF-A0A5C9CFG8-F1
#
_entry.id   AF-A0A5C9CFG8-F1
#
_cell.length_a   1.000
_cell.length_b   1.000
_cell.length_c   1.000
_cell.angle_alpha   90.00
_cell.angle_beta   90.00
_cell.angle_gamma   90.00
#
_symmetry.space_group_name_H-M   'P 1'
#
loop_
_entity.id
_entity.type
_entity.pdbx_description
1 polymer ?
#
loop_
_entity_poly.entity_id
_entity_poly.type
_entity_poly.pdbx_seq_one_letter_code
_entity_poly.pdbx_strand_id
1 'polypeptide(L)'
;MKKTALKSLAIAAIISSGFAYAQSDDTKWIAQCVKDNKNEGAKEEVVYIYCECMNSKMDSNETQSITKWEKSHPTERKACEAKAGWK
;
A
#
# COMPACT_ATOMS: atom_id res chain seq x y z
N MET A 1 3.81 8.62 -54.49
CA MET A 1 2.72 9.24 -53.71
C MET A 1 1.72 8.17 -53.31
N LYS A 2 1.56 7.91 -52.00
CA LYS A 2 0.32 7.45 -51.35
C LYS A 2 0.57 7.47 -49.85
N LYS A 3 -0.08 8.42 -49.20
CA LYS A 3 -0.02 8.70 -47.77
C LYS A 3 -0.89 7.67 -47.05
N THR A 4 -0.37 7.01 -46.03
CA THR A 4 -1.24 6.29 -45.08
C THR A 4 -0.69 6.44 -43.66
N ALA A 5 -1.27 7.43 -43.00
CA ALA A 5 -1.47 7.67 -41.57
C ALA A 5 -0.78 6.71 -40.58
N LEU A 6 0.17 7.31 -39.85
CA LEU A 6 0.67 6.92 -38.55
C LEU A 6 -0.50 6.79 -37.55
N LYS A 7 -0.77 5.59 -37.04
CA LYS A 7 -1.68 5.39 -35.89
C LYS A 7 -0.85 5.30 -34.62
N SER A 8 -0.77 6.43 -33.92
CA SER A 8 -0.24 6.53 -32.57
C SER A 8 -1.09 5.70 -31.61
N LEU A 9 -0.53 4.61 -31.09
CA LEU A 9 -1.11 3.88 -29.95
C LEU A 9 -0.64 4.59 -28.68
N ALA A 10 -1.44 5.54 -28.20
CA ALA A 10 -1.26 6.13 -26.89
C ALA A 10 -1.66 5.08 -25.84
N ILE A 11 -0.67 4.40 -25.24
CA ILE A 11 -0.86 3.65 -24.00
C ILE A 11 -0.96 4.69 -22.90
N ALA A 12 -2.19 5.09 -22.58
CA ALA A 12 -2.49 5.78 -21.34
C ALA A 12 -2.26 4.78 -20.20
N ALA A 13 -1.10 4.85 -19.55
CA ALA A 13 -0.91 4.25 -18.25
C ALA A 13 -1.84 4.98 -17.28
N ILE A 14 -3.03 4.42 -17.07
CA ILE A 14 -3.91 4.78 -15.97
C ILE A 14 -3.12 4.40 -14.72
N ILE A 15 -2.42 5.38 -14.14
CA ILE A 15 -2.05 5.30 -12.74
C ILE A 15 -3.39 5.42 -12.02
N SER A 16 -4.05 4.27 -11.83
CA SER A 16 -5.15 4.16 -10.88
C SER A 16 -4.52 4.35 -9.51
N SER A 17 -4.31 5.60 -9.11
CA SER A 17 -4.28 5.99 -7.72
C SER A 17 -5.68 5.66 -7.21
N GLY A 18 -5.87 4.39 -6.82
CA GLY A 18 -7.04 3.94 -6.12
C GLY A 18 -7.11 4.76 -4.84
N PHE A 19 -7.95 5.79 -4.85
CA PHE A 19 -8.57 6.25 -3.63
C PHE A 19 -9.47 5.09 -3.20
N ALA A 20 -8.87 4.13 -2.49
CA ALA A 20 -9.61 3.11 -1.78
C ALA A 20 -10.50 3.85 -0.80
N TYR A 21 -11.82 3.67 -0.95
CA TYR A 21 -12.77 4.11 0.04
C TYR A 21 -12.39 3.44 1.36
N ALA A 22 -12.05 4.23 2.38
CA ALA A 22 -11.78 3.71 3.71
C ALA A 22 -13.06 3.02 4.22
N GLN A 23 -13.13 1.71 4.08
CA GLN A 23 -14.14 0.89 4.72
C GLN A 23 -13.91 1.00 6.23
N SER A 24 -14.95 0.86 7.06
CA SER A 24 -14.77 0.91 8.52
C SER A 24 -13.74 -0.09 9.06
N ASP A 25 -13.49 -1.14 8.28
CA ASP A 25 -12.53 -2.18 8.58
C ASP A 25 -11.08 -1.71 8.33
N ASP A 26 -10.85 -0.86 7.32
CA ASP A 26 -9.55 -0.25 7.03
C ASP A 26 -9.07 0.62 8.19
N THR A 27 -9.95 1.46 8.75
CA THR A 27 -9.61 2.36 9.86
C THR A 27 -9.26 1.57 11.12
N LYS A 28 -9.99 0.48 11.39
CA LYS A 28 -9.68 -0.41 12.53
C LYS A 28 -8.36 -1.14 12.31
N TRP A 29 -8.10 -1.59 11.08
CA TRP A 29 -6.87 -2.28 10.72
C TRP A 29 -5.66 -1.36 10.90
N ILE A 30 -5.71 -0.13 10.37
CA ILE A 30 -4.64 0.86 10.49
C ILE A 30 -4.41 1.20 11.96
N ALA A 31 -5.47 1.43 12.75
CA ALA A 31 -5.33 1.72 14.17
C ALA A 31 -4.65 0.58 14.96
N GLN A 32 -5.00 -0.67 14.65
CA GLN A 32 -4.38 -1.84 15.27
C GLN A 32 -2.91 -1.98 14.85
N CYS A 33 -2.60 -1.81 13.56
CA CYS A 33 -1.23 -1.80 13.05
C CYS A 33 -0.36 -0.74 13.74
N VAL A 34 -0.86 0.49 13.89
CA VAL A 34 -0.13 1.57 14.58
C VAL A 34 0.12 1.22 16.05
N LYS A 35 -0.89 0.67 16.72
CA LYS A 35 -0.78 0.24 18.12
C LYS A 35 0.26 -0.86 18.31
N ASP A 36 0.32 -1.82 17.41
CA ASP A 36 1.27 -2.94 17.48
C ASP A 36 2.71 -2.49 17.22
N ASN A 37 2.88 -1.43 16.43
CA ASN A 37 4.18 -0.88 16.05
C ASN A 37 4.66 0.32 16.89
N LYS A 38 3.87 0.78 17.87
CA LYS A 38 4.14 2.01 18.63
C LYS A 38 5.49 2.03 19.38
N ASN A 39 6.07 0.87 19.66
CA ASN A 39 7.29 0.72 20.45
C ASN A 39 8.51 0.32 19.60
N GLU A 40 8.39 0.30 18.28
CA GLU A 40 9.44 -0.12 17.35
C GLU A 40 10.45 1.00 17.02
N GLY A 41 10.36 2.14 17.71
CA GLY A 41 11.33 3.24 17.61
C GLY A 41 11.13 4.22 16.45
N ALA A 42 10.07 4.07 15.64
CA ALA A 42 9.68 5.07 14.64
C ALA A 42 8.77 6.16 15.23
N LYS A 43 8.74 7.33 14.58
CA LYS A 43 7.75 8.38 14.84
C LYS A 43 6.36 7.85 14.50
N GLU A 44 5.33 8.29 15.25
CA GLU A 44 3.95 7.86 15.03
C GLU A 44 3.48 8.08 13.58
N GLU A 45 3.85 9.20 12.97
CA GLU A 45 3.55 9.50 11.56
C GLU A 45 4.19 8.50 10.58
N VAL A 46 5.43 8.08 10.83
CA VAL A 46 6.12 7.06 10.03
C VAL A 46 5.40 5.72 10.14
N VAL A 47 5.00 5.34 11.35
CA VAL A 47 4.22 4.12 11.59
C VAL A 47 2.86 4.19 10.90
N TYR A 48 2.20 5.35 10.93
CA TYR A 48 0.91 5.54 10.27
C TYR A 48 1.03 5.39 8.75
N ILE A 49 2.01 6.03 8.11
CA ILE A 49 2.25 5.91 6.66
C ILE A 49 2.57 4.46 6.27
N TYR A 50 3.34 3.75 7.10
CA TYR A 50 3.61 2.34 6.92
C TYR A 50 2.32 1.52 6.96
N CYS A 51 1.50 1.70 7.99
CA CYS A 51 0.25 0.95 8.16
C CYS A 51 -0.76 1.26 7.05
N GLU A 52 -0.90 2.51 6.63
CA GLU A 52 -1.74 2.88 5.48
C GLU A 52 -1.26 2.20 4.19
N CYS A 53 0.07 2.18 3.96
CA CYS A 53 0.66 1.48 2.82
C CYS A 53 0.34 -0.02 2.87
N MET A 54 0.51 -0.66 4.02
CA MET A 54 0.25 -2.08 4.20
C MET A 54 -1.23 -2.42 3.95
N ASN A 55 -2.17 -1.63 4.49
CA ASN A 55 -3.60 -1.82 4.26
C ASN A 55 -3.93 -1.78 2.76
N SER A 56 -3.33 -0.85 2.01
CA SER A 56 -3.56 -0.72 0.56
C SER A 56 -3.02 -1.89 -0.27
N LYS A 57 -2.15 -2.73 0.31
CA LYS A 57 -1.57 -3.92 -0.34
C LYS A 57 -2.29 -5.21 0.03
N MET A 58 -3.15 -5.18 1.04
CA MET A 58 -3.89 -6.34 1.51
C MET A 58 -5.23 -6.43 0.81
N ASP A 59 -5.68 -7.67 0.55
CA ASP A 59 -7.02 -7.91 0.04
C ASP A 59 -8.06 -7.71 1.16
N SER A 60 -9.24 -7.22 0.80
CA SER A 60 -10.35 -7.03 1.75
C SER A 60 -10.83 -8.32 2.41
N ASN A 61 -10.52 -9.49 1.84
CA ASN A 61 -10.83 -10.81 2.38
C ASN A 61 -9.62 -11.48 3.07
N GLU A 62 -8.55 -10.72 3.36
CA GLU A 62 -7.40 -11.26 4.08
C GLU A 62 -7.80 -11.67 5.51
N THR A 63 -7.41 -12.88 5.90
CA THR A 63 -7.78 -13.51 7.19
C THR A 63 -6.58 -13.78 8.08
N GLN A 64 -5.36 -13.62 7.55
CA GLN A 64 -4.13 -13.73 8.32
C GLN A 64 -3.98 -12.55 9.27
N SER A 65 -3.30 -12.79 10.40
CA SER A 65 -2.83 -11.70 11.25
C SER A 65 -1.80 -10.84 10.51
N ILE A 66 -1.71 -9.56 10.85
CA ILE A 66 -0.79 -8.58 10.25
C ILE A 66 0.65 -9.13 10.20
N THR A 67 1.16 -9.59 11.34
CA THR A 67 2.52 -10.15 11.43
C THR A 67 2.71 -11.39 10.56
N LYS A 68 1.66 -12.21 10.37
CA LYS A 68 1.75 -13.39 9.50
C LYS A 68 1.79 -12.97 8.04
N TRP A 69 0.97 -11.99 7.66
CA TRP A 69 0.95 -11.42 6.33
C TRP A 69 2.29 -10.75 5.97
N GLU A 70 2.83 -9.92 6.87
CA GLU A 70 4.14 -9.27 6.72
C GLU A 70 5.29 -10.25 6.50
N LYS A 71 5.24 -11.42 7.14
CA LYS A 71 6.24 -12.49 6.99
C LYS A 71 6.15 -13.18 5.63
N SER A 72 4.95 -13.34 5.07
CA SER A 72 4.75 -13.94 3.75
C SER A 72 4.91 -12.94 2.59
N HIS A 73 4.88 -11.64 2.87
CA HIS A 73 4.98 -10.54 1.90
C HIS A 73 6.18 -9.61 2.21
N PRO A 74 7.42 -10.13 2.19
CA PRO A 74 8.59 -9.35 2.55
C PRO A 74 8.89 -8.21 1.56
N THR A 75 8.43 -8.31 0.31
CA THR A 75 8.62 -7.29 -0.73
C THR A 75 7.74 -6.08 -0.45
N GLU A 76 6.46 -6.31 -0.17
CA GLU A 76 5.46 -5.30 0.16
C GLU A 76 5.84 -4.60 1.46
N ARG A 77 6.24 -5.37 2.48
CA ARG A 77 6.77 -4.81 3.73
C ARG A 77 7.92 -3.84 3.48
N LYS A 78 8.95 -4.26 2.73
CA LYS A 78 10.10 -3.39 2.42
C LYS A 78 9.71 -2.15 1.61
N ALA A 79 8.79 -2.29 0.66
CA ALA A 79 8.29 -1.16 -0.11
C ALA A 79 7.55 -0.15 0.78
N CYS A 80 6.77 -0.62 1.75
CA CYS A 80 6.09 0.22 2.71
C CYS A 80 7.03 0.83 3.76
N GLU A 81 8.05 0.09 4.22
CA GLU A 81 9.14 0.63 5.06
C GLU A 81 9.84 1.79 4.36
N ALA A 82 10.20 1.61 3.08
CA ALA A 82 10.83 2.64 2.27
C ALA A 82 9.91 3.85 2.04
N LYS A 83 8.62 3.62 1.75
CA LYS A 83 7.63 4.71 1.59
C LYS A 83 7.45 5.52 2.86
N ALA A 84 7.46 4.87 4.02
CA ALA A 84 7.34 5.51 5.32
C ALA A 84 8.64 6.20 5.78
N GLY A 85 9.79 5.89 5.17
CA GLY A 85 11.09 6.36 5.63
C GLY A 85 11.51 5.76 6.98
N TRP A 86 11.06 4.54 7.27
CA TRP A 86 11.31 3.89 8.56
C TRP A 86 12.71 3.28 8.63
N LYS A 87 13.14 2.55 7.60
CA LYS A 87 14.42 1.83 7.57
C LYS A 87 15.06 1.90 6.20
#